data_AF-A0A497BYB8-F1
#
_entry.id   AF-A0A497BYB8-F1
#
_cell.length_a   1.000
_cell.length_b   1.000
_cell.length_c   1.000
_cell.angle_alpha   90.00
_cell.angle_beta   90.00
_cell.angle_gamma   90.00
#
_symmetry.space_group_name_H-M   'P 1'
#
loop_
_entity.id
_entity.type
_entity.pdbx_description
1 polymer ?
#
loop_
_entity_poly.entity_id
_entity_poly.type
_entity_poly.pdbx_seq_one_letter_code
_entity_poly.pdbx_strand_id
1 'polypeptide(L)' 'MAAAKYKRILLKLGGESLAGPGGFGISPHMAEEIA' A
#
# COMPACT_ATOMS: atom_id res chain seq x y z
N MET A 1 11.29 8.87 18.90
CA MET A 1 11.03 7.88 17.82
C MET A 1 12.13 6.84 17.84
N ALA A 2 11.78 5.56 17.78
CA ALA A 2 12.77 4.49 17.65
C ALA A 2 13.31 4.46 16.22
N ALA A 3 14.59 4.12 16.05
CA ALA A 3 15.16 3.93 14.72
C ALA A 3 14.50 2.73 14.02
N ALA A 4 14.33 2.82 12.69
CA ALA A 4 13.83 1.71 11.90
C ALA A 4 14.77 0.50 12.02
N LYS A 5 14.21 -0.68 12.32
CA LYS A 5 14.97 -1.93 12.52
C LYS A 5 15.60 -2.46 11.23
N TYR A 6 14.99 -2.18 10.09
CA TYR A 6 15.40 -2.72 8.78
C TYR A 6 15.89 -1.61 7.86
N LYS A 7 17.06 -1.83 7.25
CA LYS A 7 17.69 -0.89 6.29
C LYS A 7 17.03 -0.92 4.90
N ARG A 8 16.52 -2.08 4.48
CA ARG A 8 15.86 -2.29 3.17
C ARG A 8 14.82 -3.39 3.31
N ILE A 9 13.65 -3.19 2.71
CA ILE A 9 12.59 -4.18 2.64
C ILE A 9 12.05 -4.25 1.20
N LEU A 10 11.46 -5.40 0.87
CA LEU A 10 10.57 -5.54 -0.26
C LEU A 10 9.15 -5.66 0.32
N LEU A 11 8.33 -4.64 0.10
CA LEU A 11 6.94 -4.65 0.53
C LEU A 11 6.08 -5.09 -0.66
N LYS A 12 5.40 -6.24 -0.53
CA LYS A 12 4.46 -6.74 -1.53
C LYS A 12 3.05 -6.38 -1.11
N LEU A 13 2.33 -5.73 -2.00
CA LEU A 13 0.90 -5.44 -1.87
C LEU A 13 0.14 -6.30 -2.87
N GLY A 14 -1.04 -6.79 -2.47
CA GLY A 14 -1.98 -7.37 -3.43
C GLY A 14 -2.66 -6.25 -4.23
N GLY A 15 -3.07 -6.52 -5.47
CA GLY A 15 -3.78 -5.53 -6.28
C GLY A 15 -5.13 -5.13 -5.65
N GLU A 16 -5.73 -6.05 -4.91
CA GLU A 16 -6.93 -5.85 -4.11
C GLU A 16 -6.79 -4.74 -3.06
N SER A 17 -5.58 -4.47 -2.57
CA SER A 17 -5.32 -3.44 -1.57
C SER A 17 -5.40 -2.02 -2.14
N LEU A 18 -5.31 -1.89 -3.47
CA LEU A 18 -5.48 -0.62 -4.18
C LEU A 18 -6.87 -0.46 -4.78
N ALA A 19 -7.69 -1.50 -4.79
CA ALA A 19 -9.03 -1.45 -5.35
C ALA A 19 -10.00 -0.73 -4.40
N GLY A 20 -11.01 -0.06 -4.96
CA GLY A 20 -12.15 0.45 -4.18
C GLY A 20 -13.15 -0.66 -3.79
N PRO A 21 -14.29 -0.31 -3.18
CA PRO A 21 -15.31 -1.28 -2.73
C PRO A 21 -15.83 -2.25 -3.81
N GLY A 22 -15.71 -1.89 -5.10
CA GLY A 22 -16.06 -2.75 -6.23
C GLY A 22 -15.02 -3.84 -6.57
N GLY A 23 -13.87 -3.87 -5.90
CA GLY A 23 -12.85 -4.91 -6.06
C GLY A 23 -12.11 -4.90 -7.40
N PHE A 24 -12.18 -3.81 -8.16
CA PHE A 24 -11.54 -3.68 -9.48
C PHE A 24 -10.90 -2.30 -9.66
N GLY A 25 -9.88 -2.24 -10.52
CA GLY A 25 -9.15 -1.01 -10.85
C GLY A 25 -8.25 -0.52 -9.71
N ILE A 26 -7.89 0.76 -9.77
CA ILE A 26 -7.06 1.45 -8.77
C ILE A 26 -7.87 2.62 -8.24
N SER A 27 -8.09 2.65 -6.93
CA SER A 27 -8.67 3.78 -6.21
C SER A 27 -7.59 4.82 -5.95
N PRO A 28 -7.75 6.07 -6.43
CA PRO A 28 -6.80 7.14 -6.15
C PRO A 28 -6.61 7.38 -4.65
N HIS A 29 -7.70 7.29 -3.87
CA HIS A 29 -7.66 7.45 -2.42
C HIS A 29 -6.83 6.36 -1.73
N MET A 30 -7.03 5.09 -2.11
CA MET A 30 -6.27 3.97 -1.52
C MET A 30 -4.78 4.05 -1.90
N ALA A 31 -4.47 4.57 -3.09
CA ALA A 31 -3.09 4.81 -3.49
C ALA A 31 -2.42 5.93 -2.66
N GLU A 32 -3.16 6.99 -2.34
CA GLU A 32 -2.66 8.12 -1.54
C GLU A 32 -2.37 7.74 -0.08
N GLU A 33 -3.15 6.81 0.51
CA GLU A 33 -2.89 6.33 1.88
C GLU A 33 -1.58 5.52 2.03
N ILE A 34 -1.07 4.96 0.94
CA ILE A 34 0.09 4.06 0.95
C ILE A 34 1.38 4.77 0.53
N ALA A 35 1.27 5.89 -0.18
CA ALA A 35 2.41 6.70 -0.65
C ALA A 35 3.10 7.47 0.49
#